data_AF-A0A7H4LS49-F1
#
_entry.id   AF-A0A7H4LS49-F1
#
_cell.length_a   1.000
_cell.length_b   1.000
_cell.length_c   1.000
_cell.angle_alpha   90.00
_cell.angle_beta   90.00
_cell.angle_gamma   90.00
#
_symmetry.space_group_name_H-M   'P 1'
#
loop_
_entity.id
_entity.type
_entity.pdbx_description
1 polymer ?
#
loop_
_entity_poly.entity_id
_entity_poly.type
_entity_poly.pdbx_seq_one_letter_code
_entity_poly.pdbx_strand_id
1 'polypeptide(L)'
;MKERQYCYDKGAEVIDQHAADFIASRLAPAQIPNDGKQTPMRGHPVFIAQHATATCCRGCLEKWHAIPRGRGLSDEEQRYVVQVIHHWLVIQMNSPDRSRP
;
A
#
# COMPACT_ATOMS: atom_id res chain seq x y z
N MET A 1 -11.54 12.54 6.84
CA MET A 1 -11.94 12.13 8.20
C MET A 1 -12.19 10.62 8.34
N LYS A 2 -12.88 9.95 7.39
CA LYS A 2 -13.22 8.51 7.52
C LYS A 2 -12.02 7.55 7.57
N GLU A 3 -10.99 7.73 6.74
CA GLU A 3 -9.83 6.81 6.75
C GLU A 3 -8.95 6.95 7.98
N ARG A 4 -8.73 8.18 8.49
CA ARG A 4 -7.98 8.39 9.74
C ARG A 4 -8.70 7.76 10.92
N GLN A 5 -10.02 7.93 10.99
CA GLN A 5 -10.85 7.32 12.04
C GLN A 5 -10.77 5.79 11.98
N TYR A 6 -10.83 5.19 10.77
CA TYR A 6 -10.67 3.75 10.59
C TYR A 6 -9.33 3.23 11.13
N CYS A 7 -8.24 3.97 10.92
CA CYS A 7 -6.94 3.59 11.47
C CYS A 7 -6.90 3.68 13.00
N TYR A 8 -7.52 4.72 13.58
CA TYR A 8 -7.63 4.87 15.03
C TYR A 8 -8.51 3.78 15.66
N ASP A 9 -9.59 3.37 14.99
CA ASP A 9 -10.57 2.41 15.52
C ASP A 9 -10.08 0.96 15.43
N LYS A 10 -9.24 0.61 14.44
CA LYS A 10 -8.75 -0.77 14.21
C LYS A 10 -7.36 -1.05 14.80
N GLY A 11 -6.52 -0.03 14.98
CA GLY A 11 -5.13 -0.18 15.40
C GLY A 11 -4.17 -0.51 14.25
N ALA A 12 -2.89 -0.17 14.43
CA ALA A 12 -1.85 -0.28 13.40
C ALA A 12 -1.64 -1.72 12.89
N GLU A 13 -1.70 -2.69 13.80
CA GLU A 13 -1.47 -4.11 13.50
C GLU A 13 -2.49 -4.69 12.50
N VAL A 14 -3.76 -4.29 12.61
CA VAL A 14 -4.81 -4.73 11.68
C VAL A 14 -4.61 -4.12 10.29
N ILE A 15 -4.12 -2.88 10.22
CA ILE A 15 -3.86 -2.20 8.95
C ILE A 15 -2.68 -2.86 8.23
N ASP A 16 -1.64 -3.24 8.98
CA ASP A 16 -0.48 -3.96 8.44
C ASP A 16 -0.88 -5.34 7.92
N GLN A 17 -1.78 -6.06 8.62
CA GLN A 17 -2.33 -7.32 8.13
C GLN A 17 -3.10 -7.12 6.82
N HIS A 18 -3.98 -6.10 6.73
CA HIS A 18 -4.67 -5.80 5.49
C HIS A 18 -3.71 -5.42 4.36
N ALA A 19 -2.64 -4.69 4.66
CA ALA A 19 -1.61 -4.39 3.68
C ALA A 19 -0.96 -5.68 3.16
N ALA A 20 -0.53 -6.58 4.05
CA ALA A 20 0.02 -7.88 3.68
C ALA A 20 -0.95 -8.68 2.80
N ASP A 21 -2.23 -8.76 3.18
CA ASP A 21 -3.25 -9.49 2.43
C ASP A 21 -3.46 -8.89 1.02
N PHE A 22 -3.47 -7.56 0.90
CA PHE A 22 -3.60 -6.91 -0.40
C PHE A 22 -2.35 -7.11 -1.27
N ILE A 23 -1.16 -7.05 -0.70
CA ILE A 23 0.08 -7.32 -1.46
C ILE A 23 0.10 -8.78 -1.93
N ALA A 24 -0.17 -9.74 -1.04
CA ALA A 24 -0.17 -11.16 -1.34
C ALA A 24 -1.20 -11.53 -2.42
N SER A 25 -2.41 -10.98 -2.33
CA SER A 25 -3.49 -11.31 -3.27
C SER A 25 -3.40 -10.57 -4.61
N ARG A 26 -2.90 -9.32 -4.64
CA ARG A 26 -3.02 -8.45 -5.82
C ARG A 26 -1.70 -8.15 -6.52
N LEU A 27 -0.56 -8.25 -5.85
CA LEU A 27 0.75 -7.83 -6.38
C LEU A 27 1.81 -8.93 -6.33
N ALA A 28 1.69 -9.89 -5.43
CA ALA A 28 2.62 -11.00 -5.32
C ALA A 28 2.59 -11.97 -6.51
N PRO A 29 1.46 -12.27 -7.18
CA PRO A 29 1.45 -13.16 -8.34
C PRO A 29 2.32 -12.64 -9.50
N ALA A 30 2.99 -13.55 -10.22
CA ALA A 30 3.81 -13.20 -11.37
C ALA A 30 3.00 -12.61 -12.55
N GLN A 31 1.74 -13.04 -12.66
CA GLN A 31 0.83 -12.62 -13.72
C GLN A 31 -0.43 -12.04 -13.07
N ILE A 32 -0.64 -10.74 -13.30
CA ILE A 32 -1.75 -9.99 -12.72
C ILE A 32 -2.63 -9.54 -13.89
N PRO A 33 -3.86 -10.09 -14.04
CA PRO A 33 -4.71 -9.84 -15.20
C PRO A 33 -5.06 -8.36 -15.43
N ASN A 34 -5.09 -7.57 -14.36
CA ASN A 34 -5.49 -6.17 -14.37
C ASN A 34 -4.38 -5.24 -13.85
N ASP A 35 -3.10 -5.56 -14.10
CA ASP A 35 -1.98 -4.77 -13.56
C ASP A 35 -2.11 -3.28 -13.91
N GLY A 36 -2.01 -2.40 -12.91
CA GLY A 36 -2.24 -0.97 -13.03
C GLY A 36 -3.68 -0.52 -12.69
N LYS A 37 -4.63 -1.45 -12.53
CA LYS A 37 -6.02 -1.16 -12.16
C LYS A 37 -6.52 -1.95 -10.95
N GLN A 38 -5.70 -2.82 -10.35
CA GLN A 38 -6.06 -3.66 -9.19
C GLN A 38 -6.28 -2.89 -7.88
N THR A 39 -5.72 -1.68 -7.74
CA THR A 39 -5.73 -0.93 -6.49
C THR A 39 -6.67 0.28 -6.63
N PRO A 40 -7.84 0.26 -5.95
CA PRO A 40 -8.76 1.41 -5.95
C PRO A 40 -8.07 2.69 -5.47
N MET A 41 -8.57 3.86 -5.84
CA MET A 41 -8.00 5.14 -5.38
C MET A 41 -8.45 5.54 -3.96
N ARG A 42 -9.55 4.96 -3.45
CA ARG A 42 -10.23 5.32 -2.20
C ARG A 42 -10.88 4.09 -1.56
N GLY A 43 -11.34 4.22 -0.31
CA GLY A 43 -12.14 3.21 0.39
C GLY A 43 -11.36 2.39 1.41
N HIS A 44 -10.03 2.47 1.42
CA HIS A 44 -9.17 1.92 2.47
C HIS A 44 -7.89 2.76 2.59
N PRO A 45 -7.38 3.05 3.81
CA PRO A 45 -6.15 3.82 4.00
C PRO A 45 -4.94 3.23 3.26
N VAL A 46 -4.81 1.89 3.25
CA VAL A 46 -3.75 1.19 2.50
C VAL A 46 -3.76 1.52 1.00
N PHE A 47 -4.93 1.67 0.38
CA PHE A 47 -4.98 1.99 -1.05
C PHE A 47 -4.42 3.37 -1.36
N ILE A 48 -4.71 4.34 -0.49
CA ILE A 48 -4.16 5.70 -0.61
C ILE A 48 -2.65 5.66 -0.41
N ALA A 49 -2.19 4.94 0.61
CA ALA A 49 -0.77 4.75 0.87
C ALA A 49 -0.07 4.10 -0.34
N GLN A 50 -0.64 3.05 -0.92
CA GLN A 50 -0.08 2.39 -2.10
C GLN A 50 0.12 3.33 -3.28
N HIS A 51 -0.84 4.20 -3.56
CA HIS A 51 -0.69 5.20 -4.63
C HIS A 51 0.34 6.27 -4.27
N ALA A 52 0.31 6.75 -3.02
CA ALA A 52 1.24 7.76 -2.54
C ALA A 52 2.69 7.28 -2.51
N THR A 53 2.91 5.99 -2.25
CA THR A 53 4.23 5.37 -2.22
C THR A 53 4.59 4.64 -3.50
N ALA A 54 3.79 4.74 -4.57
CA ALA A 54 4.02 4.02 -5.83
C ALA A 54 4.20 2.49 -5.67
N THR A 55 3.44 1.88 -4.76
CA THR A 55 3.36 0.43 -4.57
C THR A 55 2.03 -0.15 -5.05
N CYS A 56 1.27 0.59 -5.87
CA CYS A 56 -0.06 0.21 -6.32
C CYS A 56 -0.09 -0.80 -7.48
N CYS A 57 0.98 -0.92 -8.27
CA CYS A 57 1.11 -1.84 -9.41
C CYS A 57 2.55 -2.31 -9.68
N ARG A 58 2.73 -3.37 -10.47
CA ARG A 58 4.10 -3.86 -10.78
C ARG A 58 4.90 -2.85 -11.57
N GLY A 59 4.26 -2.08 -12.45
CA GLY A 59 4.93 -0.99 -13.17
C GLY A 59 5.46 0.10 -12.23
N CYS A 60 4.73 0.44 -11.17
CA CYS A 60 5.19 1.39 -10.17
C CYS A 60 6.32 0.79 -9.31
N LEU A 61 6.19 -0.48 -8.89
CA LEU A 61 7.25 -1.19 -8.16
C LEU A 61 8.54 -1.29 -8.97
N GLU A 62 8.46 -1.57 -10.26
CA GLU A 62 9.62 -1.61 -11.15
C GLU A 62 10.29 -0.23 -11.28
N LYS A 63 9.49 0.81 -11.52
CA LYS A 63 10.01 2.17 -11.74
C LYS A 63 10.59 2.82 -10.49
N TRP A 64 9.97 2.62 -9.33
CA TRP A 64 10.27 3.38 -8.11
C TRP A 64 10.98 2.57 -7.02
N HIS A 65 10.83 1.25 -7.05
CA HIS A 65 11.41 0.34 -6.03
C HIS A 65 12.41 -0.65 -6.62
N ALA A 66 12.67 -0.60 -7.94
CA ALA A 66 13.55 -1.52 -8.65
C ALA A 66 13.15 -3.01 -8.49
N ILE A 67 11.86 -3.28 -8.24
CA ILE A 67 11.32 -4.64 -8.16
C ILE A 67 10.76 -5.01 -9.54
N PRO A 68 11.43 -5.90 -10.30
CA PRO A 68 11.07 -6.17 -11.68
C PRO A 68 9.69 -6.82 -11.79
N ARG A 69 8.95 -6.50 -12.85
CA ARG A 69 7.68 -7.18 -13.17
C ARG A 69 7.91 -8.52 -13.85
N GLY A 70 6.83 -9.30 -14.02
CA GLY A 70 6.88 -10.59 -14.73
C GLY A 70 7.37 -11.78 -13.90
N ARG A 71 7.67 -11.57 -12.61
CA ARG A 71 7.89 -12.63 -11.63
C ARG A 71 7.11 -12.37 -10.35
N GLY A 72 6.88 -13.42 -9.56
CA GLY A 72 6.26 -13.26 -8.26
C GLY A 72 7.11 -12.38 -7.34
N LEU A 73 6.46 -11.65 -6.43
CA LEU A 73 7.18 -10.98 -5.34
C LEU A 73 7.72 -12.06 -4.39
N SER A 74 8.97 -11.93 -3.99
CA SER A 74 9.51 -12.73 -2.88
C SER A 74 8.86 -12.30 -1.56
N ASP A 75 8.92 -13.15 -0.54
CA ASP A 75 8.43 -12.79 0.79
C ASP A 75 9.11 -11.53 1.35
N GLU A 76 10.38 -11.32 0.99
CA GLU A 76 11.14 -10.14 1.39
C GLU A 76 10.66 -8.88 0.68
N GLU A 77 10.36 -8.97 -0.62
CA GLU A 77 9.76 -7.86 -1.38
C GLU A 77 8.36 -7.53 -0.89
N GLN A 78 7.56 -8.55 -0.55
CA GLN A 78 6.23 -8.34 0.04
C GLN A 78 6.34 -7.61 1.39
N ARG A 79 7.23 -8.07 2.28
CA ARG A 79 7.50 -7.42 3.57
C ARG A 79 7.97 -5.98 3.39
N TYR A 80 8.89 -5.74 2.46
CA TYR A 80 9.36 -4.40 2.14
C TYR A 80 8.21 -3.48 1.72
N VAL A 81 7.35 -3.93 0.80
CA VAL A 81 6.20 -3.12 0.35
C VAL A 81 5.25 -2.80 1.50
N VAL A 82 4.96 -3.78 2.36
CA VAL A 82 4.13 -3.57 3.56
C VAL A 82 4.74 -2.52 4.48
N GLN A 83 6.06 -2.58 4.73
CA GLN A 83 6.76 -1.60 5.56
C GLN A 83 6.71 -0.19 4.99
N VAL A 84 6.84 -0.04 3.66
CA VAL A 84 6.74 1.26 2.99
C VAL A 84 5.35 1.87 3.18
N ILE A 85 4.30 1.06 2.99
CA ILE A 85 2.90 1.47 3.19
C ILE A 85 2.67 1.87 4.66
N HIS A 86 3.10 1.03 5.60
CA HIS A 86 2.97 1.28 7.03
C HIS A 86 3.67 2.59 7.43
N HIS A 87 4.91 2.78 7.00
CA HIS A 87 5.68 3.99 7.30
C HIS A 87 4.98 5.26 6.81
N TRP A 88 4.46 5.24 5.58
CA TRP A 88 3.71 6.37 5.06
C TRP A 88 2.44 6.66 5.86
N LEU A 89 1.70 5.61 6.23
CA LEU A 89 0.49 5.75 7.05
C LEU A 89 0.79 6.36 8.42
N VAL A 90 1.84 5.91 9.10
CA VAL A 90 2.29 6.48 10.38
C VAL A 90 2.58 7.96 10.22
N ILE A 91 3.31 8.38 9.17
CA ILE A 91 3.60 9.79 8.92
C ILE A 91 2.31 10.58 8.68
N GLN A 92 1.38 10.08 7.86
CA GLN A 92 0.14 10.79 7.54
C GLN A 92 -0.82 10.89 8.72
N MET A 93 -0.87 9.87 9.58
CA MET A 93 -1.70 9.89 10.78
C MET A 93 -1.17 10.89 11.81
N ASN A 94 0.16 10.98 11.96
CA ASN A 94 0.82 11.86 12.90
C ASN A 94 1.07 13.28 12.38
N SER A 95 0.94 13.50 11.06
CA SER A 95 1.06 14.84 10.49
C SER A 95 -0.15 15.69 10.87
N PRO A 96 0.05 16.92 11.38
CA PRO A 96 -1.06 17.85 11.58
C PRO A 96 -1.74 18.09 10.23
N ASP A 97 -3.07 18.16 10.26
CA ASP A 97 -3.88 18.39 9.07
C ASP A 97 -3.43 19.68 8.36
N ARG A 98 -2.82 19.53 7.18
CA ARG A 98 -2.33 20.66 6.37
C ARG A 98 -3.48 21.39 5.63
N SER A 99 -4.74 21.03 5.89
CA SER A 99 -5.91 21.65 5.24
C SER A 99 -6.50 22.86 5.97
N ARG A 100 -5.81 23.44 6.96
CA ARG A 100 -6.16 24.79 7.45
C ARG A 100 -5.41 25.87 6.63
N PRO A 101 -6.12 26.86 6.07
CA PRO A 101 -5.51 27.97 5.34
C PRO A 101 -4.59 28.81 6.23
#